data_AF-A0A9Q4FJL3-F1
#
_entry.id   AF-A0A9Q4FJL3-F1
#
_cell.length_a   1.000
_cell.length_b   1.000
_cell.length_c   1.000
_cell.angle_alpha   90.00
_cell.angle_beta   90.00
_cell.angle_gamma   90.00
#
_symmetry.space_group_name_H-M   'P 1'
#
loop_
_entity.id
_entity.type
_entity.pdbx_description
1 polymer ?
#
loop_
_entity_poly.entity_id
_entity_poly.type
_entity_poly.pdbx_seq_one_letter_code
_entity_poly.pdbx_strand_id
1 'polypeptide(L)'
;MLVLGLETSCDETGVALYDSERGLLADALFSQIDLHRAYGGVVPELASRDHVKRMLPLIRQTLAEADCVATDIDAIAYTAAHRP
;
A
#
# COMPACT_ATOMS: atom_id res chain seq x y z
N MET A 1 -19.16 -4.50 1.91
CA MET A 1 -18.47 -3.21 1.88
C MET A 1 -17.03 -3.46 1.52
N LEU A 2 -16.58 -2.92 0.39
CA LEU A 2 -15.24 -3.10 -0.16
C LEU A 2 -14.36 -1.90 0.22
N VAL A 3 -13.28 -2.16 0.97
CA VAL A 3 -12.36 -1.15 1.49
C VAL A 3 -10.99 -1.30 0.84
N LEU A 4 -10.47 -0.21 0.29
CA LEU A 4 -9.08 -0.08 -0.13
C LEU A 4 -8.23 0.41 1.05
N GLY A 5 -7.32 -0.41 1.54
CA GLY A 5 -6.36 -0.05 2.58
C GLY A 5 -5.01 0.37 1.99
N LEU A 6 -4.43 1.47 2.49
CA LEU A 6 -3.13 2.00 2.09
C LEU A 6 -2.18 2.11 3.29
N GLU A 7 -0.98 1.53 3.16
CA GLU A 7 0.05 1.53 4.20
C GLU A 7 1.37 2.11 3.64
N THR A 8 1.84 3.22 4.22
CA THR A 8 3.08 3.92 3.83
C THR A 8 3.78 4.58 5.03
N SER A 9 3.76 3.95 6.20
CA SER A 9 4.29 4.57 7.43
C SER A 9 5.83 4.57 7.54
N CYS A 10 6.52 3.63 6.90
CA CYS A 10 7.98 3.48 7.00
C CYS A 10 8.65 3.27 5.63
N ASP A 11 9.09 2.06 5.31
CA ASP A 11 9.85 1.73 4.10
C ASP A 11 9.13 0.69 3.21
N GLU A 12 7.84 0.47 3.48
CA GLU A 12 6.98 -0.44 2.75
C GLU A 12 5.78 0.30 2.17
N THR A 13 5.42 -0.02 0.93
CA THR A 13 4.15 0.44 0.32
C THR A 13 3.22 -0.75 0.24
N GLY A 14 2.21 -0.77 1.09
CA GLY A 14 1.20 -1.81 1.13
C GLY A 14 -0.14 -1.32 0.59
N VAL A 15 -0.82 -2.17 -0.19
CA VAL A 15 -2.18 -1.95 -0.66
C VAL A 15 -2.97 -3.23 -0.44
N ALA A 16 -4.20 -3.14 0.07
CA ALA A 16 -5.07 -4.29 0.27
C ALA A 16 -6.53 -3.95 -0.09
N LEU A 17 -7.26 -4.95 -0.59
CA LEU A 17 -8.70 -4.90 -0.78
C LEU A 17 -9.37 -5.87 0.19
N TYR A 18 -10.18 -5.33 1.09
CA TYR A 18 -10.90 -6.11 2.10
C TYR A 18 -12.41 -5.92 1.92
N ASP A 19 -13.13 -7.03 1.81
CA ASP A 19 -14.59 -7.05 1.77
C ASP A 19 -15.14 -7.52 3.13
N SER A 20 -16.12 -6.80 3.66
CA SER A 20 -16.72 -7.08 4.97
C SER A 20 -17.37 -8.47 5.11
N GLU A 21 -17.75 -9.11 4.00
CA GLU A 21 -18.40 -10.43 3.98
C GLU A 21 -17.45 -11.52 3.47
N ARG A 22 -16.59 -11.19 2.50
CA ARG A 22 -15.70 -12.15 1.82
C ARG A 22 -14.27 -12.17 2.40
N GLY A 23 -13.91 -11.20 3.23
CA GLY A 23 -12.58 -11.08 3.81
C GLY A 23 -11.58 -10.41 2.86
N LEU A 24 -10.29 -10.76 3.00
CA LEU A 24 -9.22 -10.23 2.16
C LEU A 24 -9.35 -10.78 0.73
N LEU A 25 -9.51 -9.90 -0.26
CA LEU A 25 -9.64 -10.28 -1.67
C LEU A 25 -8.28 -10.29 -2.39
N ALA A 26 -7.44 -9.29 -2.12
CA ALA A 26 -6.09 -9.19 -2.65
C ALA A 26 -5.25 -8.24 -1.79
N ASP A 27 -3.93 -8.41 -1.83
CA ASP A 27 -2.96 -7.48 -1.27
C ASP A 27 -1.69 -7.44 -2.12
N ALA A 28 -1.01 -6.30 -2.12
CA ALA A 28 0.27 -6.14 -2.77
C ALA A 28 1.20 -5.31 -1.87
N LEU A 29 2.46 -5.71 -1.82
CA LEU A 29 3.49 -5.09 -0.98
C LEU A 29 4.75 -4.82 -1.80
N PHE A 30 5.31 -3.63 -1.64
CA PHE A 30 6.65 -3.30 -2.09
C PHE A 30 7.53 -2.89 -0.91
N SER A 31 8.65 -3.58 -0.72
CA SER A 31 9.63 -3.28 0.34
C SER A 31 10.84 -2.52 -0.22
N GLN A 32 11.28 -1.48 0.49
CA GLN A 32 12.44 -0.66 0.14
C GLN A 32 13.72 -1.10 0.89
N ILE A 33 13.72 -2.24 1.59
CA ILE A 33 14.85 -2.69 2.41
C ILE A 33 16.18 -2.66 1.64
N ASP A 34 16.20 -3.13 0.39
CA ASP A 34 17.42 -3.16 -0.42
C ASP A 34 17.95 -1.75 -0.74
N LEU A 35 17.06 -0.78 -0.94
CA LEU A 35 17.43 0.62 -1.15
C LEU A 35 18.08 1.22 0.10
N HIS A 36 17.48 0.99 1.26
CA HIS A 36 17.93 1.56 2.54
C HIS A 36 19.15 0.83 3.12
N ARG A 37 19.39 -0.44 2.75
CA ARG A 37 20.57 -1.20 3.16
C ARG A 37 21.87 -0.50 2.78
N ALA A 38 21.91 0.19 1.64
CA ALA A 38 23.09 0.96 1.20
C ALA A 38 23.43 2.14 2.13
N TYR A 39 22.48 2.60 2.94
CA TYR A 39 22.62 3.75 3.84
C TYR A 39 22.69 3.36 5.32
N GLY A 40 22.59 2.06 5.64
CA GLY A 40 22.63 1.57 7.02
C GLY A 40 21.36 1.86 7.83
N GLY A 41 20.27 2.26 7.18
CA GLY A 41 19.00 2.60 7.82
C GLY A 41 18.04 3.30 6.85
N VAL A 42 16.79 3.47 7.28
CA VAL A 42 15.75 4.13 6.48
C VAL A 42 16.12 5.61 6.28
N VAL A 43 16.19 6.02 5.01
CA VAL A 43 16.36 7.42 4.61
C VAL A 43 14.97 8.01 4.30
N PRO A 44 14.41 8.90 5.13
CA PRO A 44 13.00 9.32 5.01
C PRO A 44 12.64 9.92 3.65
N GLU A 45 13.51 10.75 3.07
CA GLU A 45 13.29 11.34 1.75
C GLU A 45 13.23 10.26 0.64
N LEU A 46 14.12 9.26 0.69
CA LEU A 46 14.10 8.19 -0.30
C LEU A 46 12.83 7.34 -0.17
N ALA A 47 12.39 7.09 1.07
CA ALA A 47 11.17 6.35 1.32
C ALA A 47 9.93 7.07 0.78
N SER A 48 9.78 8.36 1.10
CA SER A 48 8.68 9.19 0.62
C SER A 48 8.59 9.18 -0.92
N ARG A 49 9.74 9.35 -1.60
CA ARG A 49 9.79 9.34 -3.07
C ARG A 49 9.39 7.99 -3.66
N ASP A 50 9.76 6.88 -3.03
CA ASP A 50 9.43 5.57 -3.57
C ASP A 50 7.96 5.21 -3.34
N HIS A 51 7.36 5.59 -2.20
CA HIS A 51 5.91 5.45 -1.99
C HIS A 51 5.11 6.11 -3.11
N VAL A 52 5.44 7.35 -3.50
CA VAL A 52 4.77 8.07 -4.59
C VAL A 52 4.86 7.31 -5.91
N LYS A 53 6.03 6.72 -6.23
CA LYS A 53 6.23 5.95 -7.46
C LYS A 53 5.46 4.63 -7.47
N ARG A 54 5.33 3.98 -6.30
CA ARG A 54 4.79 2.62 -6.17
C ARG A 54 3.29 2.57 -5.95
N MET A 55 2.70 3.62 -5.40
CA MET A 55 1.29 3.65 -4.99
C MET A 55 0.32 3.28 -6.11
N LEU A 56 0.33 4.02 -7.24
CA LEU A 56 -0.60 3.76 -8.34
C LEU A 56 -0.41 2.39 -9.00
N PRO A 57 0.83 1.93 -9.29
CA PRO A 57 1.06 0.56 -9.76
C PRO A 57 0.51 -0.51 -8.81
N LEU A 58 0.72 -0.37 -7.50
CA LEU A 58 0.24 -1.33 -6.50
C LEU A 58 -1.30 -1.35 -6.44
N ILE A 59 -1.96 -0.18 -6.42
CA ILE A 59 -3.43 -0.10 -6.46
C ILE A 59 -3.99 -0.83 -7.69
N ARG A 60 -3.39 -0.61 -8.86
CA ARG A 60 -3.83 -1.27 -10.10
C ARG A 60 -3.62 -2.78 -10.06
N GLN A 61 -2.49 -3.22 -9.50
CA GLN A 61 -2.20 -4.64 -9.30
C GLN A 61 -3.24 -5.28 -8.39
N THR A 62 -3.48 -4.70 -7.21
CA THR A 62 -4.43 -5.24 -6.22
C THR A 62 -5.86 -5.29 -6.76
N LEU A 63 -6.30 -4.27 -7.50
CA LEU A 63 -7.60 -4.27 -8.17
C LEU A 63 -7.71 -5.39 -9.23
N ALA A 64 -6.66 -5.57 -10.03
CA ALA A 64 -6.63 -6.61 -11.05
C ALA A 64 -6.62 -8.03 -10.44
N GLU A 65 -5.88 -8.24 -9.35
CA GLU A 65 -5.84 -9.52 -8.62
C GLU A 65 -7.18 -9.85 -7.96
N ALA A 66 -7.91 -8.83 -7.49
CA ALA A 66 -9.24 -8.97 -6.89
C ALA A 66 -10.38 -9.04 -7.92
N ASP A 67 -10.10 -8.92 -9.22
CA ASP A 67 -11.09 -8.77 -10.31
C ASP A 67 -12.13 -7.67 -10.01
N CYS A 68 -11.65 -6.51 -9.55
CA CYS A 68 -12.46 -5.35 -9.17
C CYS A 68 -12.03 -4.11 -9.95
N VAL A 69 -12.93 -3.13 -10.07
CA VAL A 69 -12.65 -1.80 -10.62
C VAL A 69 -12.73 -0.73 -9.54
N ALA A 70 -12.12 0.43 -9.79
CA ALA A 70 -12.08 1.51 -8.81
C ALA A 70 -13.47 2.01 -8.35
N THR A 71 -14.50 1.84 -9.20
CA THR A 71 -15.89 2.20 -8.86
C THR A 71 -16.56 1.22 -7.90
N ASP A 72 -15.97 0.07 -7.64
CA ASP A 72 -16.50 -0.92 -6.68
C ASP A 72 -16.10 -0.60 -5.23
N ILE A 73 -15.14 0.32 -5.03
CA ILE A 73 -14.61 0.66 -3.71
C ILE A 73 -15.60 1.57 -2.97
N ASP A 74 -16.05 1.12 -1.79
CA ASP A 74 -16.96 1.87 -0.93
C ASP A 74 -16.23 2.87 -0.02
N ALA A 75 -15.00 2.53 0.38
CA ALA A 75 -14.19 3.38 1.26
C ALA A 75 -12.69 3.21 1.05
N ILE A 76 -11.95 4.24 1.44
CA ILE A 76 -10.49 4.26 1.44
C ILE A 76 -10.01 4.45 2.88
N ALA A 77 -9.23 3.50 3.38
CA ALA A 77 -8.54 3.57 4.66
C ALA A 77 -7.05 3.79 4.41
N TYR A 78 -6.41 4.59 5.25
CA TYR A 78 -4.97 4.83 5.16
C TYR A 78 -4.37 4.99 6.55
N THR A 79 -3.10 4.62 6.67
CA THR A 79 -2.34 4.84 7.91
C THR A 79 -2.01 6.32 8.06
N ALA A 80 -2.68 6.97 9.00
CA ALA A 80 -2.52 8.40 9.27
C ALA A 80 -1.25 8.73 10.08
N ALA A 81 -0.73 7.80 10.88
CA ALA A 81 0.52 7.94 11.63
C ALA A 81 0.96 6.65 12.34
N HIS A 82 2.28 6.44 12.42
CA HIS A 82 2.97 6.07 13.66
C HIS A 82 4.38 6.69 13.60
N ARG A 83 4.73 7.66 14.44
CA ARG A 83 5.29 7.47 15.79
C ARG A 83 5.41 8.80 16.57
N PRO A 84 5.48 8.78 17.91
CA PRO A 84 6.26 9.76 18.67
C PRO A 84 7.77 9.60 18.45
#